data_AF-A0A950Y5V3-F1
#
_entry.id   AF-A0A950Y5V3-F1
#
_cell.length_a   1.000
_cell.length_b   1.000
_cell.length_c   1.000
_cell.angle_alpha   90.00
_cell.angle_beta   90.00
_cell.angle_gamma   90.00
#
_symmetry.space_group_name_H-M   'P 1'
#
loop_
_entity.id
_entity.type
_entity.pdbx_description
1 polymer ?
#
loop_
_entity_poly.entity_id
_entity_poly.type
_entity_poly.pdbx_seq_one_letter_code
_entity_poly.pdbx_strand_id
1 'polypeptide(L)'
;MAADPERRPAFEASAPALNDIDGLRRFFKHEMFCIQAASVCVPESVFQTLDRTSALAEFVIARAYRIAREQAVAHALSHATVAKPFQEPQTEMMVIALGRLGMREFDLGSDADLLFIIPDSEAPRQRFWTRVTEHLIEILTAYAAEGPILSIDTRLRPNGREGMLVQTESKYVEYFSNTAEAWEGIAYMKARAVAGDTERATKFLTELQQVDWRRYGQSGRSKQDLRQMRLRLQREQGNITPLKAAEGGYYDADFILMYLRLRGAGLFFKTLNTPERIDIVEKMGHLERADAEFLMQATTFFRAIDHAIRLVMGRAEEKLPQSTSEREMIAELVHRWTSKRTSEATLEQELDSLRARMRRVFEAIFSR
;
A
#
# COMPACT_ATOMS: atom_id res chain seq x y z
N MET A 1 -6.40 -21.57 7.13
CA MET A 1 -7.51 -20.89 7.84
C MET A 1 -7.70 -19.54 7.20
N ALA A 2 -8.81 -19.32 6.50
CA ALA A 2 -9.17 -17.99 6.03
C ALA A 2 -9.34 -17.09 7.26
N ALA A 3 -8.65 -15.94 7.27
CA ALA A 3 -8.85 -14.94 8.31
C ALA A 3 -10.32 -14.50 8.26
N ASP A 4 -10.98 -14.53 9.42
CA ASP A 4 -12.32 -13.97 9.57
C ASP A 4 -12.24 -12.45 9.37
N PRO A 5 -12.82 -11.88 8.29
CA PRO A 5 -12.75 -10.46 8.00
C PRO A 5 -13.51 -9.59 9.02
N GLU A 6 -14.30 -10.19 9.93
CA GLU A 6 -15.05 -9.50 10.97
C GLU A 6 -14.30 -9.35 12.31
N ARG A 7 -13.17 -10.05 12.51
CA ARG A 7 -12.31 -9.90 13.71
C ARG A 7 -11.23 -8.82 13.55
N ARG A 8 -11.59 -7.68 12.98
CA ARG A 8 -10.64 -6.57 12.81
C ARG A 8 -10.70 -5.66 14.03
N PRO A 9 -9.55 -5.20 14.57
CA PRO A 9 -9.57 -4.24 15.66
C PRO A 9 -10.25 -2.96 15.19
N ALA A 10 -11.45 -2.73 15.68
CA ALA A 10 -12.15 -1.48 15.49
C ALA A 10 -11.53 -0.45 16.44
N PHE A 11 -10.44 0.19 16.02
CA PHE A 11 -9.85 1.30 16.77
C PHE A 11 -10.88 2.41 17.02
N GLU A 12 -11.91 2.55 16.18
CA GLU A 12 -13.05 3.44 16.42
C GLU A 12 -13.84 3.11 17.69
N ALA A 13 -13.91 1.84 18.10
CA ALA A 13 -14.64 1.42 19.30
C ALA A 13 -13.81 1.54 20.59
N SER A 14 -12.48 1.51 20.49
CA SER A 14 -11.57 1.52 21.64
C SER A 14 -10.84 2.86 21.83
N ALA A 15 -10.78 3.72 20.82
CA ALA A 15 -10.07 4.99 20.91
C ALA A 15 -10.82 5.99 21.80
N PRO A 16 -10.10 6.81 22.60
CA PRO A 16 -10.68 7.95 23.26
C PRO A 16 -11.13 9.01 22.24
N ALA A 17 -11.75 10.11 22.70
CA ALA A 17 -12.07 11.24 21.83
C ALA A 17 -10.78 11.93 21.33
N LEU A 18 -10.23 11.42 20.21
CA LEU A 18 -9.00 11.91 19.57
C LEU A 18 -9.30 13.16 18.73
N ASN A 19 -9.63 14.26 19.39
CA ASN A 19 -10.02 15.51 18.75
C ASN A 19 -8.85 16.50 18.58
N ASP A 20 -7.71 16.24 19.22
CA ASP A 20 -6.48 17.00 19.06
C ASP A 20 -5.36 16.17 18.41
N ILE A 21 -4.44 16.86 17.73
CA ILE A 21 -3.35 16.25 16.96
C ILE A 21 -2.38 15.48 17.86
N ASP A 22 -2.10 15.97 19.07
CA ASP A 22 -1.16 15.34 19.99
C ASP A 22 -1.73 14.07 20.60
N GLY A 23 -3.03 14.06 20.93
CA GLY A 23 -3.76 12.87 21.34
C GLY A 23 -3.72 11.79 20.27
N LEU A 24 -4.00 12.15 19.01
CA LEU A 24 -3.93 11.22 17.88
C LEU A 24 -2.52 10.61 17.72
N ARG A 25 -1.48 11.43 17.87
CA ARG A 25 -0.08 10.99 17.78
C ARG A 25 0.30 10.03 18.90
N ARG A 26 -0.07 10.33 20.15
CA ARG A 26 0.18 9.44 21.30
C ARG A 26 -0.52 8.10 21.13
N PHE A 27 -1.78 8.12 20.69
CA PHE A 27 -2.55 6.91 20.40
C PHE A 27 -1.87 6.05 19.34
N PHE A 28 -1.49 6.65 18.20
CA PHE A 28 -0.80 5.94 17.12
C PHE A 28 0.45 5.21 17.61
N LYS A 29 1.29 5.89 18.38
CA LYS A 29 2.52 5.30 18.90
C LYS A 29 2.27 4.15 19.87
N HIS A 30 1.32 4.33 20.77
CA HIS A 30 0.95 3.30 21.73
C HIS A 30 0.50 2.03 21.00
N GLU A 31 -0.47 2.18 20.08
CA GLU A 31 -0.99 1.04 19.32
C GLU A 31 0.05 0.43 18.40
N MET A 32 0.89 1.24 17.76
CA MET A 32 2.00 0.73 16.94
C MET A 32 2.95 -0.10 17.80
N PHE A 33 3.36 0.39 18.97
CA PHE A 33 4.21 -0.36 19.89
C PHE A 33 3.55 -1.68 20.31
N CYS A 34 2.27 -1.67 20.69
CA CYS A 34 1.53 -2.88 21.06
C CYS A 34 1.47 -3.90 19.91
N ILE A 35 1.19 -3.46 18.69
CA ILE A 35 1.14 -4.33 17.49
C ILE A 35 2.51 -4.95 17.21
N GLN A 36 3.59 -4.15 17.26
CA GLN A 36 4.94 -4.64 17.02
C GLN A 36 5.44 -5.57 18.15
N ALA A 37 5.12 -5.25 19.41
CA ALA A 37 5.45 -6.13 20.54
C ALA A 37 4.71 -7.48 20.42
N ALA A 38 3.44 -7.46 20.02
CA ALA A 38 2.67 -8.67 19.76
C ALA A 38 3.28 -9.51 18.63
N SER A 39 3.79 -8.90 17.55
CA SER A 39 4.41 -9.63 16.45
C SER A 39 5.67 -10.39 16.85
N VAL A 40 6.43 -9.89 17.83
CA VAL A 40 7.60 -10.56 18.40
C VAL A 40 7.18 -11.69 19.35
N CYS A 41 6.16 -11.45 20.18
CA CYS A 41 5.75 -12.35 21.25
C CYS A 41 4.85 -13.51 20.78
N VAL A 42 4.04 -13.30 19.73
CA VAL A 42 3.03 -14.25 19.25
C VAL A 42 3.47 -14.86 17.92
N PRO A 43 3.61 -16.20 17.80
CA PRO A 43 4.01 -16.86 16.57
C PRO A 43 2.83 -16.98 15.61
N GLU A 44 2.52 -15.89 14.91
CA GLU A 44 1.49 -15.81 13.87
C GLU A 44 2.08 -15.39 12.52
N SER A 45 1.31 -15.51 11.45
CA SER A 45 1.78 -15.05 10.12
C SER A 45 2.04 -13.55 10.14
N VAL A 46 3.14 -13.11 9.52
CA VAL A 46 3.48 -11.67 9.40
C VAL A 46 2.32 -10.84 8.84
N PHE A 47 1.52 -11.41 7.93
CA PHE A 47 0.36 -10.73 7.34
C PHE A 47 -0.70 -10.31 8.37
N GLN A 48 -0.81 -10.98 9.52
CA GLN A 48 -1.74 -10.57 10.58
C GLN A 48 -1.26 -9.29 11.27
N THR A 49 0.05 -9.17 11.51
CA THR A 49 0.66 -7.92 12.00
C THR A 49 0.50 -6.78 11.00
N LEU A 50 0.75 -7.06 9.72
CA LEU A 50 0.61 -6.03 8.68
C LEU A 50 -0.85 -5.57 8.51
N ASP A 51 -1.81 -6.47 8.65
CA ASP A 51 -3.24 -6.13 8.61
C ASP A 51 -3.63 -5.19 9.76
N ARG A 52 -3.23 -5.51 11.00
CA ARG A 52 -3.45 -4.64 12.18
C ARG A 52 -2.76 -3.29 12.03
N THR A 53 -1.53 -3.29 11.52
CA THR A 53 -0.75 -2.07 11.26
C THR A 53 -1.43 -1.19 10.20
N SER A 54 -2.00 -1.81 9.17
CA SER A 54 -2.78 -1.12 8.14
C SER A 54 -4.06 -0.52 8.70
N ALA A 55 -4.80 -1.28 9.52
CA ALA A 55 -6.00 -0.79 10.18
C ALA A 55 -5.73 0.42 11.09
N LEU A 56 -4.59 0.42 11.79
CA LEU A 56 -4.15 1.58 12.59
C LEU A 56 -3.84 2.79 11.70
N ALA A 57 -3.09 2.59 10.61
CA ALA A 57 -2.77 3.66 9.66
C ALA A 57 -4.02 4.27 9.02
N GLU A 58 -4.99 3.44 8.60
CA GLU A 58 -6.29 3.88 8.08
C GLU A 58 -7.05 4.71 9.11
N PHE A 59 -7.12 4.24 10.35
CA PHE A 59 -7.79 4.94 11.43
C PHE A 59 -7.22 6.34 11.64
N VAL A 60 -5.89 6.47 11.74
CA VAL A 60 -5.26 7.78 11.97
C VAL A 60 -5.37 8.70 10.76
N ILE A 61 -5.32 8.17 9.54
CA ILE A 61 -5.58 8.94 8.30
C ILE A 61 -7.00 9.47 8.30
N ALA A 62 -8.00 8.64 8.63
CA ALA A 62 -9.39 9.05 8.67
C ALA A 62 -9.65 10.11 9.77
N ARG A 63 -9.04 9.97 10.96
CA ARG A 63 -9.13 10.97 12.02
C ARG A 63 -8.46 12.28 11.62
N ALA A 64 -7.25 12.23 11.07
CA ALA A 64 -6.55 13.42 10.59
C ALA A 64 -7.33 14.13 9.48
N TYR A 65 -7.99 13.37 8.58
CA TYR A 65 -8.82 13.94 7.52
C TYR A 65 -10.00 14.73 8.10
N ARG A 66 -10.69 14.16 9.11
CA ARG A 66 -11.81 14.84 9.78
C ARG A 66 -11.35 16.13 10.46
N ILE A 67 -10.27 16.08 11.25
CA ILE A 67 -9.67 17.27 11.88
C ILE A 67 -9.32 18.32 10.82
N ALA A 68 -8.67 17.91 9.74
CA ALA A 68 -8.24 18.84 8.71
C ALA A 68 -9.42 19.52 7.99
N ARG A 69 -10.48 18.75 7.71
CA ARG A 69 -11.70 19.25 7.10
C ARG A 69 -12.42 20.24 8.03
N GLU A 70 -12.58 19.90 9.30
CA GLU A 70 -13.23 20.77 10.30
C GLU A 70 -12.50 22.11 10.45
N GLN A 71 -11.16 22.08 10.55
CA GLN A 71 -10.36 23.29 10.63
C GLN A 71 -10.43 24.13 9.35
N ALA A 72 -10.41 23.50 8.17
CA ALA A 72 -10.54 24.21 6.90
C ALA A 72 -11.92 24.87 6.73
N VAL A 73 -13.00 24.19 7.16
CA VAL A 73 -14.36 24.76 7.19
C VAL A 73 -14.43 25.94 8.14
N ALA A 74 -13.95 25.80 9.37
CA ALA A 74 -13.93 26.89 10.36
C ALA A 74 -13.15 28.11 9.85
N HIS A 75 -11.99 27.87 9.22
CA HIS A 75 -11.20 28.93 8.58
C HIS A 75 -11.94 29.59 7.40
N ALA A 76 -12.60 28.80 6.56
CA ALA A 76 -13.35 29.34 5.42
C ALA A 76 -14.55 30.18 5.87
N LEU A 77 -15.27 29.74 6.92
CA LEU A 77 -16.38 30.47 7.53
C LEU A 77 -15.92 31.79 8.15
N SER A 78 -14.78 31.82 8.85
CA SER A 78 -14.26 33.04 9.48
C SER A 78 -13.80 34.11 8.48
N HIS A 79 -13.52 33.72 7.24
CA HIS A 79 -13.11 34.62 6.14
C HIS A 79 -14.23 34.84 5.10
N ALA A 80 -15.41 34.25 5.29
CA ALA A 80 -16.54 34.45 4.40
C ALA A 80 -17.09 35.87 4.54
N THR A 81 -17.51 36.47 3.42
CA THR A 81 -18.15 37.79 3.41
C THR A 81 -19.44 37.73 2.62
N VAL A 82 -20.32 38.73 2.74
CA VAL A 82 -21.56 38.80 1.95
C VAL A 82 -21.27 38.77 0.44
N ALA A 83 -20.21 39.44 0.00
CA ALA A 83 -19.80 39.46 -1.41
C ALA A 83 -19.13 38.16 -1.88
N LYS A 84 -18.62 37.34 -0.95
CA LYS A 84 -17.97 36.07 -1.23
C LYS A 84 -18.33 35.04 -0.14
N PRO A 85 -19.56 34.52 -0.15
CA PRO A 85 -19.98 33.55 0.85
C PRO A 85 -19.19 32.25 0.67
N PHE A 86 -18.86 31.61 1.78
CA PHE A 86 -18.38 30.23 1.73
C PHE A 86 -19.55 29.32 1.39
N GLN A 87 -19.38 28.49 0.37
CA GLN A 87 -20.31 27.43 0.04
C GLN A 87 -19.72 26.12 0.54
N GLU A 88 -20.37 25.50 1.52
CA GLU A 88 -19.93 24.21 2.02
C GLU A 88 -19.89 23.16 0.89
N PRO A 89 -18.90 22.26 0.89
CA PRO A 89 -18.88 21.14 -0.04
C PRO A 89 -20.12 20.26 0.11
N GLN A 90 -20.66 19.80 -1.01
CA GLN A 90 -21.87 18.95 -1.02
C GLN A 90 -21.56 17.47 -0.78
N THR A 91 -20.30 17.09 -1.00
CA THR A 91 -19.79 15.73 -0.85
C THR A 91 -18.44 15.76 -0.16
N GLU A 92 -17.94 14.61 0.27
CA GLU A 92 -16.58 14.50 0.78
C GLU A 92 -15.56 14.23 -0.35
N MET A 93 -14.29 14.50 -0.06
CA MET A 93 -13.18 14.10 -0.89
C MET A 93 -12.94 12.60 -0.72
N MET A 94 -12.46 11.92 -1.74
CA MET A 94 -12.01 10.54 -1.68
C MET A 94 -10.52 10.51 -1.31
N VAL A 95 -10.17 9.87 -0.19
CA VAL A 95 -8.79 9.58 0.18
C VAL A 95 -8.51 8.11 -0.10
N ILE A 96 -7.56 7.85 -0.99
CA ILE A 96 -7.26 6.52 -1.50
C ILE A 96 -5.82 6.18 -1.19
N ALA A 97 -5.59 5.01 -0.57
CA ALA A 97 -4.27 4.45 -0.38
C ALA A 97 -3.88 3.55 -1.55
N LEU A 98 -2.61 3.61 -1.96
CA LEU A 98 -1.96 2.73 -2.91
C LEU A 98 -0.97 1.80 -2.18
N GLY A 99 -0.24 1.00 -2.97
CA GLY A 99 0.94 0.29 -2.48
C GLY A 99 0.62 -0.64 -1.30
N ARG A 100 1.49 -0.65 -0.28
CA ARG A 100 1.35 -1.55 0.87
C ARG A 100 0.11 -1.26 1.70
N LEU A 101 -0.24 0.02 1.91
CA LEU A 101 -1.41 0.39 2.69
C LEU A 101 -2.71 0.01 1.98
N GLY A 102 -2.81 0.26 0.67
CA GLY A 102 -3.97 -0.16 -0.12
C GLY A 102 -4.16 -1.69 -0.10
N MET A 103 -3.07 -2.43 0.06
CA MET A 103 -3.03 -3.88 0.20
C MET A 103 -3.25 -4.46 1.59
N ARG A 104 -3.41 -3.61 2.60
CA ARG A 104 -3.43 -4.04 4.01
C ARG A 104 -2.15 -4.78 4.42
N GLU A 105 -1.02 -4.35 3.85
CA GLU A 105 0.31 -4.86 4.13
C GLU A 105 1.26 -3.76 4.67
N PHE A 106 0.69 -2.72 5.27
CA PHE A 106 1.43 -1.62 5.87
C PHE A 106 2.30 -2.10 7.03
N ASP A 107 3.45 -1.48 7.22
CA ASP A 107 4.50 -1.93 8.15
C ASP A 107 5.14 -0.74 8.87
N LEU A 108 5.90 -1.01 9.93
CA LEU A 108 6.62 0.00 10.70
C LEU A 108 7.53 0.84 9.79
N GLY A 109 7.37 2.17 9.84
CA GLY A 109 8.17 3.08 9.01
C GLY A 109 7.94 2.92 7.51
N SER A 110 6.74 2.47 7.10
CA SER A 110 6.33 2.53 5.70
C SER A 110 5.81 3.92 5.35
N ASP A 111 6.04 4.35 4.12
CA ASP A 111 5.38 5.53 3.56
C ASP A 111 3.95 5.16 3.16
N ALA A 112 2.97 6.01 3.49
CA ALA A 112 1.61 5.86 3.03
C ALA A 112 1.46 6.56 1.66
N ASP A 113 1.36 5.74 0.61
CA ASP A 113 1.07 6.22 -0.74
C ASP A 113 -0.39 6.66 -0.82
N LEU A 114 -0.68 7.97 -0.88
CA LEU A 114 -2.03 8.53 -0.87
C LEU A 114 -2.36 9.32 -2.14
N LEU A 115 -3.62 9.18 -2.58
CA LEU A 115 -4.25 9.95 -3.64
C LEU A 115 -5.45 10.71 -3.07
N PHE A 116 -5.68 11.90 -3.60
CA PHE A 116 -6.77 12.79 -3.19
C PHE A 116 -7.60 13.16 -4.42
N ILE A 117 -8.85 12.70 -4.42
CA ILE A 117 -9.73 12.80 -5.59
C ILE A 117 -11.04 13.45 -5.16
N ILE A 118 -11.52 14.41 -5.94
CA ILE A 118 -12.81 15.05 -5.70
C ILE A 118 -13.79 14.72 -6.81
N PRO A 119 -15.09 14.70 -6.50
CA PRO A 119 -16.15 14.71 -7.50
C PRO A 119 -16.00 15.84 -8.51
N ASP A 120 -16.42 15.63 -9.75
CA ASP A 120 -16.45 16.70 -10.76
C ASP A 120 -17.33 17.90 -10.31
N SER A 121 -18.39 17.64 -9.55
CA SER A 121 -19.25 18.67 -8.94
C SER A 121 -18.52 19.57 -7.92
N GLU A 122 -17.40 19.08 -7.37
CA GLU A 122 -16.58 19.81 -6.40
C GLU A 122 -15.37 20.50 -7.05
N ALA A 123 -15.21 20.42 -8.38
CA ALA A 123 -14.15 21.12 -9.11
C ALA A 123 -14.05 22.64 -8.77
N PRO A 124 -15.17 23.40 -8.62
CA PRO A 124 -15.09 24.81 -8.19
C PRO A 124 -14.46 25.01 -6.80
N ARG A 125 -14.47 23.96 -5.96
CA ARG A 125 -13.90 23.96 -4.60
C ARG A 125 -12.54 23.26 -4.52
N GLN A 126 -11.88 23.00 -5.65
CA GLN A 126 -10.55 22.34 -5.66
C GLN A 126 -9.54 23.01 -4.71
N ARG A 127 -9.50 24.34 -4.66
CA ARG A 127 -8.61 25.07 -3.72
C ARG A 127 -8.91 24.80 -2.25
N PHE A 128 -10.18 24.64 -1.89
CA PHE A 128 -10.58 24.29 -0.53
C PHE A 128 -10.09 22.87 -0.20
N TRP A 129 -10.31 21.92 -1.10
CA TRP A 129 -9.87 20.53 -0.92
C TRP A 129 -8.35 20.37 -0.91
N THR A 130 -7.62 21.18 -1.69
CA THR A 130 -6.15 21.24 -1.61
C THR A 130 -5.70 21.65 -0.22
N ARG A 131 -6.32 22.67 0.40
CA ARG A 131 -5.99 23.09 1.77
C ARG A 131 -6.28 22.01 2.81
N VAL A 132 -7.44 21.33 2.68
CA VAL A 132 -7.76 20.17 3.54
C VAL A 132 -6.67 19.10 3.41
N THR A 133 -6.21 18.85 2.19
CA THR A 133 -5.19 17.83 1.91
C THR A 133 -3.81 18.23 2.45
N GLU A 134 -3.37 19.46 2.23
CA GLU A 134 -2.10 19.99 2.75
C GLU A 134 -2.09 19.90 4.28
N HIS A 135 -3.18 20.27 4.93
CA HIS A 135 -3.27 20.23 6.38
C HIS A 135 -3.40 18.79 6.92
N LEU A 136 -4.09 17.89 6.21
CA LEU A 136 -4.06 16.44 6.51
C LEU A 136 -2.62 15.90 6.49
N ILE A 137 -1.86 16.22 5.44
CA ILE A 137 -0.45 15.80 5.32
C ILE A 137 0.36 16.39 6.48
N GLU A 138 0.18 17.68 6.77
CA GLU A 138 0.84 18.35 7.89
C GLU A 138 0.57 17.64 9.23
N ILE A 139 -0.69 17.32 9.56
CA ILE A 139 -1.06 16.60 10.79
C ILE A 139 -0.29 15.27 10.90
N LEU A 140 -0.18 14.53 9.79
CA LEU A 140 0.44 13.20 9.78
C LEU A 140 1.97 13.27 9.80
N THR A 141 2.57 14.25 9.12
CA THR A 141 4.03 14.33 8.92
C THR A 141 4.76 15.29 9.85
N ALA A 142 4.06 16.21 10.51
CA ALA A 142 4.68 17.24 11.34
C ALA A 142 5.51 16.62 12.47
N TYR A 143 6.75 17.09 12.58
CA TYR A 143 7.66 16.69 13.64
C TYR A 143 7.33 17.47 14.91
N ALA A 144 6.68 16.80 15.87
CA ALA A 144 6.46 17.33 17.21
C ALA A 144 7.42 16.68 18.22
N ALA A 145 7.24 16.95 19.52
CA ALA A 145 8.04 16.32 20.58
C ALA A 145 8.03 14.78 20.51
N GLU A 146 6.94 14.22 19.99
CA GLU A 146 6.74 12.79 19.79
C GLU A 146 7.13 12.33 18.36
N GLY A 147 7.59 13.18 17.45
CA GLY A 147 7.87 12.79 16.05
C GLY A 147 6.60 12.62 15.19
N PRO A 148 6.72 12.18 13.94
CA PRO A 148 5.60 12.09 13.00
C PRO A 148 4.70 10.87 13.29
N ILE A 149 3.45 10.92 12.78
CA ILE A 149 2.55 9.76 12.77
C ILE A 149 2.93 8.86 11.60
N LEU A 150 2.89 9.40 10.38
CA LEU A 150 3.18 8.67 9.14
C LEU A 150 4.00 9.55 8.21
N SER A 151 4.85 8.93 7.40
CA SER A 151 5.36 9.54 6.17
C SER A 151 4.32 9.38 5.07
N ILE A 152 4.12 10.41 4.25
CA ILE A 152 3.15 10.40 3.14
C ILE A 152 3.89 10.54 1.82
N ASP A 153 3.53 9.68 0.85
CA ASP A 153 3.95 9.82 -0.54
C ASP A 153 2.73 10.07 -1.43
N THR A 154 2.80 11.06 -2.31
CA THR A 154 1.72 11.43 -3.24
C THR A 154 2.16 11.34 -4.70
N ARG A 155 3.34 10.80 -4.98
CA ARG A 155 3.98 10.82 -6.31
C ARG A 155 3.29 9.93 -7.34
N LEU A 156 2.44 8.99 -6.93
CA LEU A 156 1.72 8.09 -7.83
C LEU A 156 0.41 8.69 -8.39
N ARG A 157 0.12 9.96 -8.11
CA ARG A 157 -1.01 10.68 -8.75
C ARG A 157 -0.72 10.97 -10.23
N PRO A 158 -1.76 11.21 -11.07
CA PRO A 158 -1.58 11.59 -12.46
C PRO A 158 -0.63 12.78 -12.61
N ASN A 159 0.35 12.65 -13.52
CA ASN A 159 1.44 13.60 -13.76
C ASN A 159 2.45 13.74 -12.60
N GLY A 160 2.41 12.83 -11.62
CA GLY A 160 3.38 12.75 -10.52
C GLY A 160 3.53 14.07 -9.76
N ARG A 161 4.79 14.48 -9.53
CA ARG A 161 5.11 15.72 -8.79
C ARG A 161 4.58 16.98 -9.47
N GLU A 162 4.53 16.99 -10.79
CA GLU A 162 4.02 18.11 -11.60
C GLU A 162 2.48 18.16 -11.63
N GLY A 163 1.81 17.07 -11.23
CA GLY A 163 0.37 17.00 -11.13
C GLY A 163 -0.18 17.74 -9.91
N MET A 164 -1.40 18.26 -10.06
CA MET A 164 -2.17 18.82 -8.95
C MET A 164 -2.34 17.79 -7.83
N LEU A 165 -2.18 18.22 -6.58
CA LEU A 165 -2.32 17.37 -5.39
C LEU A 165 -3.73 16.76 -5.26
N VAL A 166 -4.74 17.58 -5.56
CA VAL A 166 -6.16 17.16 -5.63
C VAL A 166 -6.64 17.30 -7.07
N GLN A 167 -7.21 16.23 -7.64
CA GLN A 167 -7.72 16.22 -9.01
C GLN A 167 -9.14 15.65 -9.04
N THR A 168 -9.88 15.95 -10.11
CA THR A 168 -11.25 15.44 -10.30
C THR A 168 -11.25 14.01 -10.83
N GLU A 169 -12.34 13.28 -10.61
CA GLU A 169 -12.53 11.93 -11.18
C GLU A 169 -12.32 11.91 -12.71
N SER A 170 -12.91 12.87 -13.43
CA SER A 170 -12.76 12.97 -14.89
C SER A 170 -11.30 13.09 -15.33
N LYS A 171 -10.46 13.81 -14.57
CA LYS A 171 -9.03 13.96 -14.88
C LYS A 171 -8.26 12.66 -14.74
N TYR A 172 -8.59 11.85 -13.73
CA TYR A 172 -8.01 10.51 -13.62
C TYR A 172 -8.48 9.62 -14.77
N VAL A 173 -9.77 9.60 -15.09
CA VAL A 173 -10.28 8.78 -16.21
C VAL A 173 -9.63 9.18 -17.53
N GLU A 174 -9.52 10.47 -17.80
CA GLU A 174 -8.83 11.00 -18.99
C GLU A 174 -7.37 10.55 -19.05
N TYR A 175 -6.64 10.67 -17.93
CA TYR A 175 -5.24 10.26 -17.85
C TYR A 175 -5.05 8.76 -18.07
N PHE A 176 -5.85 7.90 -17.42
CA PHE A 176 -5.75 6.45 -17.56
C PHE A 176 -6.19 5.96 -18.94
N SER A 177 -7.13 6.66 -19.57
CA SER A 177 -7.59 6.33 -20.92
C SER A 177 -6.52 6.63 -21.99
N ASN A 178 -5.76 7.72 -21.82
CA ASN A 178 -4.95 8.27 -22.91
C ASN A 178 -3.44 8.27 -22.65
N THR A 179 -3.01 8.39 -21.39
CA THR A 179 -1.63 8.70 -21.03
C THR A 179 -0.98 7.59 -20.21
N ALA A 180 -1.61 7.15 -19.12
CA ALA A 180 -1.02 6.25 -18.12
C ALA A 180 -0.36 5.02 -18.74
N GLU A 181 0.81 4.62 -18.24
CA GLU A 181 1.50 3.41 -18.68
C GLU A 181 0.96 2.15 -17.99
N ALA A 182 1.22 0.96 -18.56
CA ALA A 182 0.74 -0.31 -17.99
C ALA A 182 1.17 -0.55 -16.54
N TRP A 183 2.34 -0.03 -16.16
CA TRP A 183 2.86 -0.17 -14.80
C TRP A 183 2.07 0.68 -13.79
N GLU A 184 1.53 1.83 -14.21
CA GLU A 184 0.65 2.67 -13.38
C GLU A 184 -0.68 1.95 -13.17
N GLY A 185 -1.20 1.29 -14.20
CA GLY A 185 -2.36 0.41 -14.12
C GLY A 185 -2.26 -0.63 -13.01
N ILE A 186 -1.19 -1.45 -13.04
CA ILE A 186 -0.96 -2.45 -11.99
C ILE A 186 -0.65 -1.85 -10.62
N ALA A 187 -0.11 -0.62 -10.55
CA ALA A 187 0.03 0.09 -9.29
C ALA A 187 -1.34 0.44 -8.69
N TYR A 188 -2.28 0.91 -9.52
CA TYR A 188 -3.64 1.28 -9.12
C TYR A 188 -4.55 0.08 -8.84
N MET A 189 -4.20 -1.11 -9.31
CA MET A 189 -4.84 -2.35 -8.84
C MET A 189 -4.65 -2.59 -7.33
N LYS A 190 -3.67 -1.92 -6.72
CA LYS A 190 -3.40 -1.96 -5.27
C LYS A 190 -4.11 -0.83 -4.52
N ALA A 191 -4.94 -0.04 -5.19
CA ALA A 191 -5.63 1.10 -4.60
C ALA A 191 -6.84 0.67 -3.76
N ARG A 192 -7.10 1.42 -2.68
CA ARG A 192 -8.25 1.24 -1.80
C ARG A 192 -8.62 2.53 -1.07
N ALA A 193 -9.91 2.78 -0.90
CA ALA A 193 -10.40 3.90 -0.11
C ALA A 193 -10.05 3.75 1.38
N VAL A 194 -9.59 4.84 2.01
CA VAL A 194 -9.19 4.86 3.43
C VAL A 194 -9.83 5.99 4.26
N ALA A 195 -10.31 7.07 3.63
CA ALA A 195 -11.05 8.13 4.30
C ALA A 195 -11.93 8.94 3.34
N GLY A 196 -12.84 9.74 3.92
CA GLY A 196 -13.82 10.55 3.19
C GLY A 196 -14.91 9.70 2.54
N ASP A 197 -15.29 10.02 1.29
CA ASP A 197 -16.33 9.28 0.57
C ASP A 197 -15.82 7.92 0.05
N THR A 198 -15.75 6.94 0.95
CA THR A 198 -15.19 5.62 0.66
C THR A 198 -16.05 4.77 -0.29
N GLU A 199 -17.37 5.00 -0.31
CA GLU A 199 -18.29 4.32 -1.22
C GLU A 199 -18.05 4.79 -2.65
N ARG A 200 -18.04 6.11 -2.88
CA ARG A 200 -17.73 6.69 -4.18
C ARG A 200 -16.33 6.31 -4.64
N ALA A 201 -15.34 6.35 -3.75
CA ALA A 201 -13.97 5.92 -4.06
C ALA A 201 -13.92 4.47 -4.54
N THR A 202 -14.67 3.56 -3.91
CA THR A 202 -14.74 2.15 -4.32
C THR A 202 -15.35 2.01 -5.71
N LYS A 203 -16.44 2.74 -5.99
CA LYS A 203 -17.09 2.77 -7.30
C LYS A 203 -16.15 3.32 -8.38
N PHE A 204 -15.52 4.46 -8.11
CA PHE A 204 -14.56 5.10 -9.01
C PHE A 204 -13.37 4.19 -9.32
N LEU A 205 -12.78 3.53 -8.32
CA LEU A 205 -11.67 2.58 -8.53
C LEU A 205 -12.10 1.37 -9.38
N THR A 206 -13.36 0.93 -9.25
CA THR A 206 -13.92 -0.13 -10.11
C THR A 206 -13.96 0.33 -11.57
N GLU A 207 -14.45 1.55 -11.82
CA GLU A 207 -14.51 2.14 -13.17
C GLU A 207 -13.11 2.34 -13.76
N LEU A 208 -12.16 2.85 -12.96
CA LEU A 208 -10.78 3.07 -13.39
C LEU A 208 -10.06 1.75 -13.73
N GLN A 209 -10.28 0.69 -12.94
CA GLN A 209 -9.73 -0.64 -13.25
C GLN A 209 -10.31 -1.23 -14.53
N GLN A 210 -11.57 -0.92 -14.88
CA GLN A 210 -12.11 -1.32 -16.19
C GLN A 210 -11.45 -0.56 -17.35
N VAL A 211 -11.16 0.73 -17.18
CA VAL A 211 -10.42 1.52 -18.17
C VAL A 211 -9.04 0.92 -18.39
N ASP A 212 -8.31 0.65 -17.30
CA ASP A 212 -6.99 0.03 -17.34
C ASP A 212 -7.01 -1.36 -18.00
N TRP A 213 -7.98 -2.20 -17.64
CA TRP A 213 -8.16 -3.51 -18.25
C TRP A 213 -8.40 -3.45 -19.76
N ARG A 214 -9.25 -2.53 -20.24
CA ARG A 214 -9.51 -2.37 -21.69
C ARG A 214 -8.24 -1.99 -22.44
N ARG A 215 -7.38 -1.17 -21.82
CA ARG A 215 -6.12 -0.71 -22.42
C ARG A 215 -5.05 -1.80 -22.39
N TYR A 216 -4.88 -2.47 -21.26
CA TYR A 216 -3.69 -3.28 -20.96
C TYR A 216 -3.93 -4.75 -20.63
N GLY A 217 -5.16 -5.15 -20.29
CA GLY A 217 -5.49 -6.52 -19.87
C GLY A 217 -5.78 -7.50 -21.00
N GLN A 218 -6.13 -6.99 -22.18
CA GLN A 218 -6.50 -7.82 -23.33
C GLN A 218 -5.28 -8.35 -24.10
N SER A 219 -5.33 -9.63 -24.48
CA SER A 219 -4.41 -10.28 -25.42
C SER A 219 -2.91 -10.11 -25.12
N GLY A 220 -2.54 -9.95 -23.85
CA GLY A 220 -1.14 -9.83 -23.43
C GLY A 220 -0.45 -8.52 -23.82
N ARG A 221 -1.19 -7.48 -24.21
CA ARG A 221 -0.65 -6.18 -24.66
C ARG A 221 0.40 -5.58 -23.71
N SER A 222 0.14 -5.66 -22.41
CA SER A 222 1.01 -5.11 -21.37
C SER A 222 2.21 -5.99 -21.01
N LYS A 223 2.29 -7.23 -21.50
CA LYS A 223 3.28 -8.22 -21.04
C LYS A 223 4.71 -7.74 -21.23
N GLN A 224 5.04 -7.30 -22.45
CA GLN A 224 6.39 -6.83 -22.78
C GLN A 224 6.70 -5.53 -22.03
N ASP A 225 5.75 -4.59 -21.99
CA ASP A 225 5.91 -3.30 -21.30
C ASP A 225 6.19 -3.48 -19.81
N LEU A 226 5.40 -4.34 -19.14
CA LEU A 226 5.57 -4.67 -17.73
C LEU A 226 6.90 -5.39 -17.47
N ARG A 227 7.31 -6.31 -18.35
CA ARG A 227 8.63 -6.95 -18.26
C ARG A 227 9.74 -5.91 -18.37
N GLN A 228 9.69 -5.02 -19.35
CA GLN A 228 10.70 -3.98 -19.54
C GLN A 228 10.75 -3.01 -18.35
N MET A 229 9.59 -2.61 -17.84
CA MET A 229 9.51 -1.77 -16.64
C MET A 229 10.15 -2.47 -15.44
N ARG A 230 9.85 -3.75 -15.21
CA ARG A 230 10.44 -4.52 -14.11
C ARG A 230 11.97 -4.60 -14.21
N LEU A 231 12.50 -4.85 -15.41
CA LEU A 231 13.95 -4.89 -15.67
C LEU A 231 14.59 -3.51 -15.52
N ARG A 232 13.89 -2.42 -15.85
CA ARG A 232 14.33 -1.05 -15.63
C ARG A 232 14.51 -0.77 -14.13
N LEU A 233 13.47 -1.06 -13.34
CA LEU A 233 13.51 -0.92 -11.88
C LEU A 233 14.64 -1.72 -11.23
N GLN A 234 14.99 -2.88 -11.81
CA GLN A 234 16.15 -3.67 -11.37
C GLN A 234 17.47 -2.95 -11.66
N ARG A 235 17.64 -2.40 -12.88
CA ARG A 235 18.88 -1.73 -13.30
C ARG A 235 19.12 -0.42 -12.54
N GLU A 236 18.06 0.30 -12.19
CA GLU A 236 18.13 1.54 -11.42
C GLU A 236 18.75 1.36 -10.02
N GLN A 237 18.78 0.13 -9.50
CA GLN A 237 19.44 -0.20 -8.23
C GLN A 237 20.98 -0.23 -8.34
N GLY A 238 21.52 -0.21 -9.57
CA GLY A 238 22.96 -0.27 -9.81
C GLY A 238 23.60 -1.56 -9.28
N ASN A 239 24.68 -1.42 -8.50
CA ASN A 239 25.45 -2.55 -7.95
C ASN A 239 24.88 -3.07 -6.61
N ILE A 240 23.70 -2.60 -6.20
CA ILE A 240 23.02 -3.04 -4.98
C ILE A 240 22.13 -4.23 -5.32
N THR A 241 22.09 -5.23 -4.44
CA THR A 241 21.13 -6.36 -4.52
C THR A 241 20.03 -6.17 -3.47
N PRO A 242 19.05 -5.27 -3.70
CA PRO A 242 18.05 -4.94 -2.71
C PRO A 242 17.04 -6.08 -2.53
N LEU A 243 16.50 -6.25 -1.32
CA LEU A 243 15.54 -7.30 -1.00
C LEU A 243 14.31 -7.29 -1.92
N LYS A 244 13.79 -6.10 -2.23
CA LYS A 244 12.58 -5.93 -3.03
C LYS A 244 12.83 -5.97 -4.54
N ALA A 245 13.77 -5.16 -5.02
CA ALA A 245 13.99 -4.93 -6.45
C ALA A 245 15.03 -5.84 -7.12
N ALA A 246 15.79 -6.63 -6.35
CA ALA A 246 16.73 -7.60 -6.91
C ALA A 246 16.02 -8.64 -7.79
N GLU A 247 16.79 -9.31 -8.63
CA GLU A 247 16.34 -10.45 -9.41
C GLU A 247 15.75 -11.53 -8.49
N GLY A 248 14.54 -12.00 -8.80
CA GLY A 248 13.81 -12.94 -7.94
C GLY A 248 13.31 -12.36 -6.61
N GLY A 249 13.49 -11.06 -6.37
CA GLY A 249 12.99 -10.36 -5.19
C GLY A 249 11.46 -10.18 -5.22
N TYR A 250 10.94 -9.48 -4.21
CA TYR A 250 9.50 -9.25 -4.06
C TYR A 250 8.84 -8.64 -5.31
N TYR A 251 9.54 -7.75 -6.02
CA TYR A 251 8.98 -7.11 -7.22
C TYR A 251 8.70 -8.10 -8.35
N ASP A 252 9.43 -9.21 -8.47
CA ASP A 252 9.08 -10.25 -9.45
C ASP A 252 7.71 -10.86 -9.10
N ALA A 253 7.46 -11.17 -7.81
CA ALA A 253 6.18 -11.67 -7.34
C ALA A 253 5.04 -10.66 -7.54
N ASP A 254 5.26 -9.38 -7.23
CA ASP A 254 4.25 -8.31 -7.40
C ASP A 254 3.87 -8.16 -8.88
N PHE A 255 4.84 -8.12 -9.78
CA PHE A 255 4.59 -8.03 -11.22
C PHE A 255 3.87 -9.27 -11.76
N ILE A 256 4.25 -10.48 -11.32
CA ILE A 256 3.55 -11.73 -11.67
C ILE A 256 2.07 -11.63 -11.28
N LEU A 257 1.79 -11.37 -10.00
CA LEU A 257 0.43 -11.37 -9.47
C LEU A 257 -0.43 -10.29 -10.12
N MET A 258 0.12 -9.10 -10.32
CA MET A 258 -0.64 -8.00 -10.94
C MET A 258 -0.86 -8.21 -12.42
N TYR A 259 0.12 -8.72 -13.17
CA TYR A 259 -0.08 -9.07 -14.58
C TYR A 259 -1.14 -10.17 -14.75
N LEU A 260 -1.07 -11.24 -13.95
CA LEU A 260 -2.05 -12.32 -14.02
C LEU A 260 -3.45 -11.84 -13.61
N ARG A 261 -3.57 -10.96 -12.62
CA ARG A 261 -4.84 -10.31 -12.28
C ARG A 261 -5.35 -9.43 -13.43
N LEU A 262 -4.49 -8.60 -14.01
CA LEU A 262 -4.83 -7.71 -15.11
C LEU A 262 -5.34 -8.49 -16.33
N ARG A 263 -4.90 -9.73 -16.54
CA ARG A 263 -5.45 -10.62 -17.58
C ARG A 263 -6.84 -11.17 -17.29
N GLY A 264 -7.24 -11.30 -16.03
CA GLY A 264 -8.46 -11.97 -15.56
C GLY A 264 -9.77 -11.22 -15.77
N ALA A 265 -9.98 -10.60 -16.94
CA ALA A 265 -11.23 -9.95 -17.36
C ALA A 265 -11.67 -8.68 -16.58
N GLY A 266 -10.75 -7.98 -15.90
CA GLY A 266 -11.05 -6.68 -15.29
C GLY A 266 -11.94 -6.76 -14.05
N LEU A 267 -11.98 -7.93 -13.40
CA LEU A 267 -12.69 -8.13 -12.14
C LEU A 267 -12.08 -7.24 -11.03
N PHE A 268 -12.90 -6.37 -10.46
CA PHE A 268 -12.54 -5.58 -9.29
C PHE A 268 -12.65 -6.43 -8.02
N PHE A 269 -11.60 -6.42 -7.21
CA PHE A 269 -11.63 -6.99 -5.87
C PHE A 269 -11.44 -5.86 -4.86
N LYS A 270 -12.39 -5.75 -3.92
CA LYS A 270 -12.48 -4.61 -3.00
C LYS A 270 -11.23 -4.44 -2.13
N THR A 271 -10.65 -5.54 -1.64
CA THR A 271 -9.38 -5.52 -0.93
C THR A 271 -8.78 -6.90 -0.95
N LEU A 272 -7.51 -7.01 -1.33
CA LEU A 272 -6.77 -8.27 -1.26
C LEU A 272 -5.34 -7.99 -0.81
N ASN A 273 -4.91 -8.66 0.26
CA ASN A 273 -3.48 -8.82 0.56
C ASN A 273 -2.85 -9.85 -0.39
N THR A 274 -1.54 -10.05 -0.29
CA THR A 274 -0.78 -10.96 -1.16
C THR A 274 -1.26 -12.40 -1.09
N PRO A 275 -1.47 -13.01 0.10
CA PRO A 275 -2.08 -14.33 0.21
C PRO A 275 -3.41 -14.47 -0.54
N GLU A 276 -4.31 -13.52 -0.36
CA GLU A 276 -5.64 -13.53 -0.99
C GLU A 276 -5.55 -13.34 -2.52
N ARG A 277 -4.56 -12.60 -3.01
CA ARG A 277 -4.30 -12.46 -4.45
C ARG A 277 -3.79 -13.74 -5.08
N ILE A 278 -2.88 -14.42 -4.40
CA ILE A 278 -2.36 -15.71 -4.86
C ILE A 278 -3.53 -16.69 -5.00
N ASP A 279 -4.37 -16.78 -3.96
CA ASP A 279 -5.56 -17.64 -3.94
C ASP A 279 -6.54 -17.32 -5.08
N ILE A 280 -6.80 -16.04 -5.35
CA ILE A 280 -7.70 -15.62 -6.43
C ILE A 280 -7.12 -15.92 -7.81
N VAL A 281 -5.84 -15.62 -8.04
CA VAL A 281 -5.18 -15.88 -9.32
C VAL A 281 -5.09 -17.38 -9.61
N GLU A 282 -4.86 -18.19 -8.58
CA GLU A 282 -4.94 -19.65 -8.64
C GLU A 282 -6.36 -20.12 -9.00
N LYS A 283 -7.39 -19.65 -8.29
CA LYS A 283 -8.80 -20.01 -8.54
C LYS A 283 -9.31 -19.59 -9.92
N MET A 284 -8.75 -18.54 -10.51
CA MET A 284 -9.02 -18.14 -11.89
C MET A 284 -8.34 -19.05 -12.94
N GLY A 285 -7.52 -20.02 -12.51
CA GLY A 285 -6.76 -20.89 -13.40
C GLY A 285 -5.60 -20.20 -14.10
N HIS A 286 -5.13 -19.06 -13.57
CA HIS A 286 -4.00 -18.31 -14.12
C HIS A 286 -2.66 -18.71 -13.51
N LEU A 287 -2.69 -19.53 -12.45
CA LEU A 287 -1.51 -20.03 -11.75
C LEU A 287 -1.75 -21.50 -11.37
N GLU A 288 -0.74 -22.35 -11.59
CA GLU A 288 -0.79 -23.74 -11.13
C GLU A 288 -0.65 -23.82 -9.61
N ARG A 289 -1.23 -24.87 -9.00
CA ARG A 289 -1.20 -25.07 -7.54
C ARG A 289 0.21 -25.00 -6.95
N ALA A 290 1.17 -25.65 -7.61
CA ALA A 290 2.56 -25.71 -7.15
C ALA A 290 3.26 -24.35 -7.18
N ASP A 291 2.91 -23.48 -8.14
CA ASP A 291 3.43 -22.12 -8.20
C ASP A 291 2.71 -21.21 -7.20
N ALA A 292 1.41 -21.40 -6.97
CA ALA A 292 0.66 -20.69 -5.93
C ALA A 292 1.23 -20.95 -4.52
N GLU A 293 1.47 -22.22 -4.18
CA GLU A 293 2.09 -22.60 -2.91
C GLU A 293 3.49 -22.00 -2.74
N PHE A 294 4.28 -21.99 -3.82
CA PHE A 294 5.60 -21.37 -3.81
C PHE A 294 5.54 -19.84 -3.66
N LEU A 295 4.66 -19.16 -4.40
CA LEU A 295 4.49 -17.71 -4.25
C LEU A 295 4.06 -17.37 -2.83
N MET A 296 3.18 -18.18 -2.21
CA MET A 296 2.78 -17.99 -0.83
C MET A 296 3.99 -18.10 0.11
N GLN A 297 4.81 -19.15 -0.03
CA GLN A 297 6.01 -19.34 0.77
C GLN A 297 7.00 -18.18 0.59
N ALA A 298 7.35 -17.85 -0.66
CA ALA A 298 8.35 -16.85 -0.99
C ALA A 298 7.92 -15.44 -0.56
N THR A 299 6.67 -15.05 -0.82
CA THR A 299 6.17 -13.72 -0.45
C THR A 299 6.02 -13.58 1.06
N THR A 300 5.59 -14.62 1.78
CA THR A 300 5.59 -14.63 3.24
C THR A 300 7.01 -14.42 3.78
N PHE A 301 7.99 -15.14 3.23
CA PHE A 301 9.39 -15.02 3.62
C PHE A 301 9.97 -13.63 3.35
N PHE A 302 9.70 -13.05 2.17
CA PHE A 302 10.15 -11.69 1.84
C PHE A 302 9.50 -10.62 2.73
N ARG A 303 8.21 -10.77 3.07
CA ARG A 303 7.54 -9.86 4.02
C ARG A 303 8.09 -10.03 5.43
N ALA A 304 8.34 -11.26 5.86
CA ALA A 304 8.95 -11.57 7.15
C ALA A 304 10.34 -10.94 7.27
N ILE A 305 11.19 -11.05 6.24
CA ILE A 305 12.52 -10.40 6.26
C ILE A 305 12.40 -8.88 6.35
N ASP A 306 11.58 -8.24 5.50
CA ASP A 306 11.42 -6.77 5.53
C ASP A 306 10.87 -6.30 6.89
N HIS A 307 9.95 -7.05 7.49
CA HIS A 307 9.42 -6.77 8.81
C HIS A 307 10.47 -6.93 9.93
N ALA A 308 11.22 -8.03 9.92
CA ALA A 308 12.28 -8.29 10.90
C ALA A 308 13.36 -7.20 10.86
N ILE A 309 13.77 -6.79 9.66
CA ILE A 309 14.72 -5.69 9.46
C ILE A 309 14.19 -4.39 10.09
N ARG A 310 12.91 -4.07 9.87
CA ARG A 310 12.31 -2.85 10.46
C ARG A 310 12.30 -2.89 11.99
N LEU A 311 12.03 -4.05 12.59
CA LEU A 311 12.05 -4.20 14.04
C LEU A 311 13.45 -4.09 14.62
N VAL A 312 14.45 -4.72 13.99
CA VAL A 312 15.84 -4.75 14.49
C VAL A 312 16.54 -3.41 14.25
N MET A 313 16.34 -2.79 13.08
CA MET A 313 17.04 -1.56 12.68
C MET A 313 16.26 -0.29 13.05
N GLY A 314 14.99 -0.41 13.42
CA GLY A 314 14.08 0.73 13.65
C GLY A 314 13.70 1.50 12.39
N ARG A 315 14.08 1.01 11.19
CA ARG A 315 13.82 1.65 9.90
C ARG A 315 13.82 0.64 8.75
N ALA A 316 13.28 1.04 7.61
CA ALA A 316 13.39 0.27 6.38
C ALA A 316 14.86 0.23 5.91
N GLU A 317 15.34 -0.95 5.51
CA GLU A 317 16.62 -1.12 4.84
C GLU A 317 16.45 -1.95 3.57
N GLU A 318 17.28 -1.69 2.57
CA GLU A 318 17.24 -2.42 1.31
C GLU A 318 18.01 -3.74 1.36
N LYS A 319 18.89 -3.94 2.34
CA LYS A 319 19.79 -5.09 2.46
C LYS A 319 19.70 -5.69 3.85
N LEU A 320 20.15 -6.95 3.95
CA LEU A 320 20.47 -7.54 5.25
C LEU A 320 21.62 -6.76 5.91
N PRO A 321 21.60 -6.58 7.24
CA PRO A 321 22.68 -5.91 7.96
C PRO A 321 24.01 -6.64 7.81
N GLN A 322 25.12 -5.98 8.11
CA GLN A 322 26.45 -6.62 8.11
C GLN A 322 26.76 -7.31 9.43
N SER A 323 26.16 -6.89 10.54
CA SER A 323 26.38 -7.48 11.86
C SER A 323 25.83 -8.90 11.93
N THR A 324 26.66 -9.84 12.37
CA THR A 324 26.24 -11.24 12.60
C THR A 324 25.11 -11.32 13.62
N SER A 325 25.19 -10.54 14.71
CA SER A 325 24.16 -10.57 15.76
C SER A 325 22.81 -10.05 15.25
N GLU A 326 22.80 -8.98 14.44
CA GLU A 326 21.57 -8.47 13.84
C GLU A 326 20.96 -9.49 12.87
N ARG A 327 21.79 -10.21 12.10
CA ARG A 327 21.32 -11.27 11.20
C ARG A 327 20.73 -12.46 11.95
N GLU A 328 21.33 -12.86 13.06
CA GLU A 328 20.80 -13.94 13.92
C GLU A 328 19.43 -13.57 14.48
N MET A 329 19.26 -12.33 14.96
CA MET A 329 17.95 -11.83 15.41
C MET A 329 16.92 -11.82 14.28
N ILE A 330 17.29 -11.32 13.09
CA ILE A 330 16.41 -11.33 11.92
C ILE A 330 16.00 -12.76 11.56
N ALA A 331 16.95 -13.70 11.53
CA ALA A 331 16.66 -15.10 11.22
C ALA A 331 15.69 -15.72 12.24
N GLU A 332 15.89 -15.47 13.54
CA GLU A 332 14.97 -15.94 14.58
C GLU A 332 13.54 -15.41 14.36
N LEU A 333 13.41 -14.10 14.12
CA LEU A 333 12.12 -13.45 13.87
C LEU A 333 11.44 -13.98 12.60
N VAL A 334 12.18 -14.12 11.50
CA VAL A 334 11.64 -14.65 10.24
C VAL A 334 11.08 -16.05 10.44
N HIS A 335 11.82 -16.93 11.11
CA HIS A 335 11.38 -18.31 11.38
C HIS A 335 10.14 -18.40 12.26
N ARG A 336 9.88 -17.40 13.11
CA ARG A 336 8.64 -17.32 13.91
C ARG A 336 7.40 -17.11 13.03
N TRP A 337 7.52 -16.42 11.90
CA TRP A 337 6.38 -16.05 11.06
C TRP A 337 6.19 -16.90 9.80
N THR A 338 7.20 -17.67 9.39
CA THR A 338 7.19 -18.45 8.13
C THR A 338 6.97 -19.96 8.32
N SER A 339 6.78 -20.42 9.57
CA SER A 339 6.69 -21.84 10.00
C SER A 339 8.00 -22.64 9.94
N LYS A 340 8.08 -23.73 10.72
CA LYS A 340 9.30 -24.37 11.26
C LYS A 340 10.42 -24.65 10.24
N ARG A 341 11.66 -24.39 10.67
CA ARG A 341 12.91 -24.95 10.12
C ARG A 341 12.75 -26.44 9.80
N THR A 342 12.61 -26.77 8.53
CA THR A 342 12.87 -28.11 8.01
C THR A 342 14.29 -28.27 7.50
N SER A 343 15.06 -27.17 7.42
CA SER A 343 16.40 -27.15 6.83
C SER A 343 17.43 -26.55 7.78
N GLU A 344 18.68 -27.02 7.68
CA GLU A 344 19.85 -26.43 8.33
C GLU A 344 20.37 -25.18 7.59
N ALA A 345 19.65 -24.71 6.55
CA ALA A 345 20.10 -23.61 5.73
C ALA A 345 20.11 -22.28 6.50
N THR A 346 21.07 -21.42 6.14
CA THR A 346 21.10 -20.04 6.66
C THR A 346 20.01 -19.19 6.01
N LEU A 347 19.69 -18.05 6.63
CA LEU A 347 18.72 -17.09 6.10
C LEU A 347 19.06 -16.67 4.66
N GLU A 348 20.34 -16.46 4.36
CA GLU A 348 20.83 -16.10 3.03
C GLU A 348 20.66 -17.25 2.02
N GLN A 349 20.95 -18.49 2.41
CA GLN A 349 20.77 -19.66 1.55
C GLN A 349 19.29 -19.87 1.19
N GLU A 350 18.39 -19.69 2.15
CA GLU A 350 16.95 -19.74 1.90
C GLU A 350 16.51 -18.58 0.99
N LEU A 351 16.98 -17.36 1.25
CA LEU A 351 16.70 -16.18 0.42
C LEU A 351 17.14 -16.37 -1.03
N ASP A 352 18.35 -16.85 -1.26
CA ASP A 352 18.91 -17.06 -2.60
C ASP A 352 18.18 -18.18 -3.35
N SER A 353 17.83 -19.28 -2.66
CA SER A 353 17.01 -20.37 -3.22
C SER A 353 15.63 -19.88 -3.66
N LEU A 354 14.95 -19.10 -2.81
CA LEU A 354 13.65 -18.52 -3.12
C LEU A 354 13.74 -17.52 -4.28
N ARG A 355 14.76 -16.66 -4.31
CA ARG A 355 15.01 -15.73 -5.42
C ARG A 355 15.23 -16.46 -6.75
N ALA A 356 16.08 -17.49 -6.76
CA ALA A 356 16.35 -18.26 -7.96
C ALA A 356 15.09 -18.94 -8.51
N ARG A 357 14.23 -19.50 -7.64
CA ARG A 357 12.94 -20.05 -8.08
C ARG A 357 11.95 -18.98 -8.52
N MET A 358 11.85 -17.86 -7.79
CA MET A 358 10.98 -16.73 -8.14
C MET A 358 11.31 -16.18 -9.52
N ARG A 359 12.60 -16.04 -9.83
CA ARG A 359 13.04 -15.57 -11.14
C ARG A 359 12.64 -16.51 -12.26
N ARG A 360 12.76 -17.83 -12.05
CA ARG A 360 12.31 -18.82 -13.05
C ARG A 360 10.82 -18.71 -13.33
N VAL A 361 9.99 -18.53 -12.30
CA VAL A 361 8.54 -18.29 -12.45
C VAL A 361 8.28 -16.99 -13.22
N PHE A 362 8.99 -15.92 -12.86
CA PHE A 362 8.89 -14.63 -13.56
C PHE A 362 9.20 -14.78 -15.06
N GLU A 363 10.32 -15.40 -15.41
CA GLU A 363 10.71 -15.60 -16.82
C GLU A 363 9.73 -16.54 -17.55
N ALA A 364 9.23 -17.60 -16.90
CA ALA A 364 8.23 -18.49 -17.50
C ALA A 364 6.94 -17.74 -17.87
N ILE A 365 6.53 -16.78 -17.04
CA ILE A 365 5.33 -15.96 -17.27
C ILE A 365 5.59 -14.87 -18.30
N PHE A 366 6.70 -14.13 -18.20
CA PHE A 366 6.95 -12.91 -18.99
C PHE A 366 7.74 -13.10 -20.28
N SER A 367 8.47 -14.21 -20.46
CA SER A 367 9.32 -14.44 -21.65
C SER A 367 8.74 -15.39 -22.68
N ARG A 368 7.59 -16.03 -22.38
CA ARG A 368 6.82 -16.83 -23.34
C ARG A 368 5.95 -16.02 -24.28
#